data_AF-A0A2R5FI34-F1
#
_entry.id   AF-A0A2R5FI34-F1
#
_cell.length_a   1.000
_cell.length_b   1.000
_cell.length_c   1.000
_cell.angle_alpha   90.00
_cell.angle_beta   90.00
_cell.angle_gamma   90.00
#
_symmetry.space_group_name_H-M   'P 1'
#
loop_
_entity.id
_entity.type
_entity.pdbx_description
1 polymer ?
#
loop_
_entity_poly.entity_id
_entity_poly.type
_entity_poly.pdbx_seq_one_letter_code
_entity_poly.pdbx_strand_id
1 'polypeptide(L)'
;MTNPEDTTYSLKAEASLQKHEIESQLQVAKQLTTQHPELALLYSWSSVEATLRLIAQKEELSLQRFDPLYLVKQLAIEGVISKSEYQLLMNALPLRNSIAHGFKTTQITQNSVYELIELTEQLLRSLHTGDEAD
;
A
#
# COMPACT_ATOMS: atom_id res chain seq x y z
N MET A 1 -8.17 25.65 -13.76
CA MET A 1 -6.73 25.56 -14.10
C MET A 1 -6.16 24.44 -13.27
N THR A 2 -5.81 23.31 -13.86
CA THR A 2 -5.14 22.20 -13.17
C THR A 2 -3.69 22.58 -12.88
N ASN A 3 -3.22 22.33 -11.66
CA ASN A 3 -1.85 22.63 -11.26
C ASN A 3 -0.90 21.66 -11.99
N PRO A 4 0.22 22.10 -12.59
CA PRO A 4 1.19 21.21 -13.25
C PRO A 4 1.71 20.07 -12.35
N GLU A 5 1.72 20.28 -11.03
CA GLU A 5 2.02 19.24 -10.03
C GLU A 5 0.99 18.09 -10.08
N ASP A 6 -0.32 18.40 -10.14
CA ASP A 6 -1.40 17.40 -10.15
C ASP A 6 -1.31 16.50 -11.39
N THR A 7 -0.98 17.08 -12.55
CA THR A 7 -0.76 16.33 -13.80
C THR A 7 0.41 15.35 -13.65
N THR A 8 1.48 15.74 -12.95
CA THR A 8 2.67 14.91 -12.75
C THR A 8 2.39 13.72 -11.85
N TYR A 9 1.58 13.90 -10.81
CA TYR A 9 1.15 12.80 -9.95
C TYR A 9 0.19 11.86 -10.69
N SER A 10 -0.79 12.38 -11.43
CA SER A 10 -1.69 11.55 -12.25
C SER A 10 -0.94 10.57 -13.16
N LEU A 11 0.08 11.03 -13.90
CA LEU A 11 0.90 10.18 -14.79
C LEU A 11 1.67 9.07 -14.05
N LYS A 12 2.13 9.34 -12.83
CA LYS A 12 2.81 8.33 -12.00
C LYS A 12 1.83 7.31 -11.41
N ALA A 13 0.56 7.68 -11.18
CA ALA A 13 -0.47 6.73 -10.76
C ALA A 13 -0.89 5.81 -11.91
N GLU A 14 -0.95 6.33 -13.14
CA GLU A 14 -1.18 5.52 -14.35
C GLU A 14 -0.07 4.46 -14.57
N ALA A 15 1.14 4.72 -14.09
CA ALA A 15 2.26 3.77 -14.08
C ALA A 15 2.35 2.90 -12.80
N SER A 16 1.35 2.95 -11.92
CA SER A 16 1.28 2.11 -10.71
C SER A 16 0.97 0.65 -11.08
N LEU A 17 1.43 -0.28 -10.25
CA LEU A 17 1.11 -1.70 -10.39
C LEU A 17 -0.41 -1.90 -10.43
N GLN A 18 -0.85 -2.73 -11.36
CA GLN A 18 -2.23 -3.14 -11.53
C GLN A 18 -2.56 -4.32 -10.62
N LYS A 19 -3.86 -4.56 -10.39
CA LYS A 19 -4.33 -5.60 -9.46
C LYS A 19 -3.61 -6.95 -9.62
N HIS A 20 -3.52 -7.48 -10.85
CA HIS A 20 -2.89 -8.78 -11.11
C HIS A 20 -1.38 -8.80 -10.78
N GLU A 21 -0.69 -7.68 -10.97
CA GLU A 21 0.72 -7.52 -10.62
C GLU A 21 0.88 -7.46 -9.10
N ILE A 22 -0.01 -6.75 -8.41
CA ILE A 22 -0.05 -6.69 -6.95
C ILE A 22 -0.29 -8.09 -6.37
N GLU A 23 -1.27 -8.84 -6.90
CA GLU A 23 -1.56 -10.21 -6.48
C GLU A 23 -0.36 -11.13 -6.67
N SER A 24 0.31 -11.06 -7.83
CA SER A 24 1.55 -11.80 -8.10
C SER A 24 2.65 -11.45 -7.10
N GLN A 25 2.85 -10.16 -6.83
CA GLN A 25 3.86 -9.68 -5.88
C GLN A 25 3.57 -10.14 -4.44
N LEU A 26 2.30 -10.20 -4.04
CA LEU A 26 1.89 -10.73 -2.73
C LEU A 26 2.16 -12.23 -2.61
N GLN A 27 2.00 -13.02 -3.68
CA GLN A 27 2.41 -14.43 -3.67
C GLN A 27 3.91 -14.59 -3.45
N VAL A 28 4.73 -13.76 -4.09
CA VAL A 28 6.17 -13.73 -3.87
C VAL A 28 6.49 -13.32 -2.43
N ALA A 29 5.82 -12.30 -1.90
CA ALA A 29 6.01 -11.86 -0.52
C ALA A 29 5.73 -13.00 0.47
N LYS A 30 4.64 -13.77 0.29
CA LYS A 30 4.31 -14.95 1.12
C LYS A 30 5.42 -16.00 1.11
N GLN A 31 6.05 -16.24 -0.04
CA GLN A 31 7.16 -17.19 -0.15
C GLN A 31 8.42 -16.69 0.58
N LEU A 32 8.66 -15.38 0.55
CA LEU A 32 9.80 -14.75 1.21
C LEU A 32 9.64 -14.67 2.72
N THR A 33 8.41 -14.57 3.25
CA THR A 33 8.15 -14.31 4.67
C THR A 33 8.94 -15.21 5.62
N THR A 34 9.08 -16.50 5.30
CA THR A 34 9.73 -17.47 6.19
C THR A 34 11.25 -17.28 6.27
N GLN A 35 11.90 -16.93 5.16
CA GLN A 35 13.37 -16.90 5.05
C GLN A 35 13.93 -15.48 5.09
N HIS A 36 13.18 -14.51 4.55
CA HIS A 36 13.60 -13.13 4.34
C HIS A 36 12.44 -12.17 4.66
N PRO A 37 12.01 -12.07 5.93
CA PRO A 37 10.87 -11.26 6.32
C PRO A 37 11.06 -9.75 6.01
N GLU A 38 12.29 -9.24 5.98
CA GLU A 38 12.59 -7.86 5.57
C GLU A 38 12.25 -7.62 4.09
N LEU A 39 12.63 -8.56 3.22
CA LEU A 39 12.33 -8.48 1.78
C LEU A 39 10.84 -8.64 1.55
N ALA A 40 10.22 -9.57 2.26
CA ALA A 40 8.78 -9.76 2.23
C ALA A 40 8.05 -8.48 2.66
N LEU A 41 8.50 -7.80 3.73
CA LEU A 41 7.92 -6.53 4.17
C LEU A 41 8.03 -5.44 3.09
N LEU A 42 9.17 -5.31 2.42
CA LEU A 42 9.34 -4.33 1.33
C LEU A 42 8.41 -4.64 0.14
N TYR A 43 8.30 -5.91 -0.24
CA TYR A 43 7.40 -6.36 -1.30
C TYR A 43 5.94 -6.07 -0.93
N SER A 44 5.51 -6.47 0.26
CA SER A 44 4.17 -6.20 0.78
C SER A 44 3.88 -4.71 0.88
N TRP A 45 4.84 -3.89 1.31
CA TRP A 45 4.67 -2.44 1.40
C TRP A 45 4.50 -1.78 0.02
N SER A 46 5.29 -2.19 -0.97
CA SER A 46 5.11 -1.73 -2.34
C SER A 46 3.74 -2.12 -2.89
N SER A 47 3.23 -3.32 -2.54
CA SER A 47 1.88 -3.76 -2.87
C SER A 47 0.81 -2.91 -2.19
N VAL A 48 0.96 -2.59 -0.89
CA VAL A 48 0.08 -1.66 -0.16
C VAL A 48 -0.01 -0.32 -0.89
N GLU A 49 1.12 0.32 -1.19
CA GLU A 49 1.11 1.64 -1.83
C GLU A 49 0.42 1.61 -3.19
N ALA A 50 0.65 0.56 -3.98
CA ALA A 50 -0.03 0.40 -5.26
C ALA A 50 -1.54 0.23 -5.08
N THR A 51 -1.97 -0.61 -4.13
CA THR A 51 -3.39 -0.77 -3.79
C THR A 51 -4.03 0.53 -3.33
N LEU A 52 -3.37 1.30 -2.44
CA LEU A 52 -3.90 2.58 -1.97
C LEU A 52 -3.99 3.62 -3.11
N ARG A 53 -3.07 3.61 -4.08
CA ARG A 53 -3.18 4.44 -5.29
C ARG A 53 -4.37 4.04 -6.16
N LEU A 54 -4.60 2.74 -6.36
CA LEU A 54 -5.78 2.25 -7.10
C LEU A 54 -7.09 2.63 -6.41
N ILE A 55 -7.15 2.53 -5.07
CA ILE A 55 -8.32 2.96 -4.31
C ILE A 55 -8.52 4.46 -4.42
N ALA A 56 -7.47 5.26 -4.24
CA ALA A 56 -7.58 6.72 -4.39
C ALA A 56 -8.08 7.10 -5.79
N GLN A 57 -7.64 6.40 -6.83
CA GLN A 57 -8.14 6.59 -8.19
C GLN A 57 -9.62 6.22 -8.31
N LYS A 58 -10.05 5.08 -7.73
CA LYS A 58 -11.46 4.66 -7.74
C LYS A 58 -12.37 5.65 -7.01
N GLU A 59 -11.92 6.17 -5.88
CA GLU A 59 -12.63 7.14 -5.05
C GLU A 59 -12.50 8.59 -5.56
N GLU A 60 -11.94 8.78 -6.77
CA GLU A 60 -11.69 10.09 -7.40
C GLU A 60 -10.93 11.09 -6.52
N LEU A 61 -10.08 10.58 -5.62
CA LEU A 61 -9.30 11.40 -4.70
C LEU A 61 -8.11 12.05 -5.42
N SER A 62 -8.04 13.37 -5.32
CA SER A 62 -6.88 14.13 -5.81
C SER A 62 -5.68 13.95 -4.87
N LEU A 63 -4.70 13.17 -5.33
CA LEU A 63 -3.45 12.96 -4.61
C LEU A 63 -2.44 14.06 -4.98
N GLN A 64 -2.04 14.85 -3.99
CA GLN A 64 -1.04 15.92 -4.16
C GLN A 64 0.41 15.40 -4.18
N ARG A 65 0.63 14.14 -3.79
CA ARG A 65 1.94 13.48 -3.74
C ARG A 65 1.80 11.98 -3.52
N PHE A 66 2.87 11.24 -3.79
CA PHE A 66 2.94 9.78 -3.62
C PHE A 66 3.92 9.33 -2.56
N ASP A 67 4.30 10.22 -1.64
CA ASP A 67 5.06 9.75 -0.48
C ASP A 67 4.17 8.81 0.37
N PRO A 68 4.76 7.75 0.94
CA PRO A 68 3.98 6.67 1.54
C PRO A 68 3.14 7.16 2.73
N LEU A 69 3.70 8.07 3.52
CA LEU A 69 3.04 8.64 4.69
C LEU A 69 1.84 9.49 4.31
N TYR A 70 1.98 10.33 3.29
CA TYR A 70 0.88 11.14 2.79
C TYR A 70 -0.26 10.27 2.27
N LEU A 71 0.04 9.24 1.47
CA LEU A 71 -0.99 8.36 0.92
C LEU A 71 -1.83 7.72 2.03
N VAL A 72 -1.16 7.12 3.03
CA VAL A 72 -1.84 6.49 4.18
C VAL A 72 -2.68 7.50 4.97
N LYS A 73 -2.16 8.72 5.21
CA LYS A 73 -2.89 9.77 5.92
C LYS A 73 -4.10 10.27 5.14
N GLN A 74 -3.94 10.48 3.84
CA GLN A 74 -4.99 11.01 2.98
C GLN A 74 -6.17 10.04 2.96
N LEU A 75 -5.93 8.75 2.67
CA LEU A 75 -7.02 7.77 2.64
C LEU A 75 -7.70 7.58 4.01
N ALA A 76 -6.98 7.77 5.12
CA ALA A 76 -7.58 7.72 6.45
C ALA A 76 -8.45 8.96 6.75
N ILE A 77 -8.03 10.16 6.32
CA ILE A 77 -8.78 11.41 6.50
C ILE A 77 -10.08 11.36 5.68
N GLU A 78 -10.02 10.84 4.46
CA GLU A 78 -11.18 10.66 3.59
C GLU A 78 -12.07 9.47 4.00
N GLY A 79 -11.72 8.75 5.07
CA GLY A 79 -12.52 7.64 5.60
C GLY A 79 -12.50 6.36 4.75
N VAL A 80 -11.63 6.31 3.74
CA VAL A 80 -11.47 5.18 2.81
C VAL A 80 -10.84 3.97 3.49
N ILE A 81 -9.89 4.22 4.39
CA ILE A 81 -9.35 3.18 5.28
C ILE A 81 -9.76 3.46 6.72
N SER A 82 -10.08 2.39 7.44
CA SER A 82 -10.46 2.42 8.85
C SER A 82 -9.30 2.80 9.76
N LYS A 83 -9.62 3.17 10.99
CA LYS A 83 -8.63 3.50 12.03
C LYS A 83 -7.67 2.34 12.32
N SER A 84 -8.15 1.10 12.29
CA SER A 84 -7.33 -0.10 12.51
C SER A 84 -6.33 -0.32 11.38
N GLU A 85 -6.77 -0.16 10.12
CA GLU A 85 -5.92 -0.29 8.95
C GLU A 85 -4.86 0.82 8.92
N TYR A 86 -5.28 2.06 9.20
CA TYR A 86 -4.36 3.18 9.38
C TYR A 86 -3.29 2.88 10.44
N GLN A 87 -3.68 2.39 11.62
CA GLN A 87 -2.74 2.10 12.69
C GLN A 87 -1.74 0.99 12.30
N LEU A 88 -2.22 -0.06 11.63
CA LEU A 88 -1.37 -1.15 11.12
C LEU A 88 -0.32 -0.59 10.13
N LEU A 89 -0.76 0.21 9.16
CA LEU A 89 0.14 0.83 8.18
C LEU A 89 1.15 1.79 8.83
N MET A 90 0.70 2.58 9.80
CA MET A 90 1.57 3.48 10.56
C MET A 90 2.60 2.74 11.43
N ASN A 91 2.28 1.54 11.90
CA ASN A 91 3.23 0.68 12.62
C ASN A 91 4.26 0.04 11.67
N ALA A 92 3.86 -0.30 10.44
CA ALA A 92 4.74 -0.89 9.44
C ALA A 92 5.67 0.14 8.76
N LEU A 93 5.26 1.40 8.64
CA LEU A 93 6.02 2.45 7.95
C LEU A 93 7.45 2.66 8.51
N PRO A 94 7.68 2.75 9.84
CA PRO A 94 9.04 2.85 10.39
C PRO A 94 9.90 1.62 10.11
N LEU A 95 9.31 0.43 10.07
CA LEU A 95 10.02 -0.82 9.74
C LEU A 95 10.49 -0.79 8.29
N ARG A 96 9.60 -0.42 7.36
CA ARG A 96 9.93 -0.22 5.95
C ARG A 96 11.05 0.79 5.76
N ASN A 97 10.97 1.94 6.44
CA ASN A 97 12.02 2.96 6.35
C ASN A 97 13.35 2.46 6.88
N SER A 98 13.33 1.70 7.98
CA SER A 98 14.54 1.12 8.56
C SER A 98 15.23 0.16 7.57
N ILE A 99 14.48 -0.74 6.93
CA ILE A 99 15.02 -1.65 5.92
C ILE A 99 15.55 -0.86 4.71
N ALA A 100 14.75 0.06 4.17
CA ALA A 100 15.09 0.81 2.96
C ALA A 100 16.36 1.66 3.13
N HIS A 101 16.62 2.14 4.35
CA HIS A 101 17.82 2.91 4.68
C HIS A 101 18.98 2.05 5.22
N GLY A 102 18.83 0.72 5.25
CA GLY A 102 19.90 -0.20 5.66
C GLY A 102 20.16 -0.24 7.17
N PHE A 103 19.20 0.17 7.99
CA PHE A 103 19.28 0.02 9.43
C PHE A 103 18.99 -1.43 9.85
N LYS A 104 19.57 -1.86 10.97
CA LYS A 104 19.27 -3.18 11.54
C LYS A 104 17.82 -3.23 12.03
N THR A 105 17.06 -4.22 11.58
CA THR A 105 15.66 -4.41 11.97
C THR A 105 15.49 -5.69 12.78
N THR A 106 15.68 -5.60 14.09
CA THR A 106 15.57 -6.77 14.99
C THR A 106 14.13 -7.14 15.39
N GLN A 107 13.13 -6.47 14.81
CA GLN A 107 11.73 -6.52 15.28
C GLN A 107 10.74 -7.01 14.22
N ILE A 108 11.18 -7.37 13.02
CA ILE A 108 10.26 -7.81 11.96
C ILE A 108 9.90 -9.26 12.21
N THR A 109 8.61 -9.51 12.39
CA THR A 109 8.07 -10.85 12.59
C THR A 109 7.34 -11.31 11.34
N GLN A 110 7.32 -12.62 11.10
CA GLN A 110 6.51 -13.20 10.02
C GLN A 110 5.04 -12.77 10.13
N ASN A 111 4.51 -12.71 11.36
CA ASN A 111 3.16 -12.26 11.62
C ASN A 111 2.92 -10.82 11.13
N SER A 112 3.81 -9.87 11.43
CA SER A 112 3.67 -8.49 10.96
C SER A 112 3.69 -8.36 9.42
N VAL A 113 4.40 -9.26 8.73
CA VAL A 113 4.38 -9.32 7.27
C VAL A 113 3.05 -9.89 6.77
N TYR A 114 2.57 -10.98 7.37
CA TYR A 114 1.27 -11.57 7.02
C TYR A 114 0.11 -10.61 7.26
N GLU A 115 0.09 -9.87 8.37
CA GLU A 115 -0.90 -8.82 8.64
C GLU A 115 -0.94 -7.77 7.52
N LEU A 116 0.22 -7.37 6.99
CA LEU A 116 0.32 -6.42 5.88
C LEU A 116 -0.17 -7.03 4.56
N ILE A 117 0.14 -8.30 4.31
CA ILE A 117 -0.34 -9.05 3.14
C ILE A 117 -1.86 -9.18 3.18
N GLU A 118 -2.40 -9.63 4.31
CA GLU A 118 -3.85 -9.82 4.51
C GLU A 118 -4.60 -8.51 4.35
N LEU A 119 -4.10 -7.41 4.93
CA LEU A 119 -4.65 -6.09 4.72
C LEU A 119 -4.68 -5.71 3.24
N THR A 120 -3.57 -5.91 2.53
CA THR A 120 -3.49 -5.57 1.10
C THR A 120 -4.50 -6.38 0.29
N GLU A 121 -4.66 -7.67 0.58
CA GLU A 121 -5.65 -8.52 -0.08
C GLU A 121 -7.08 -8.12 0.25
N GLN A 122 -7.38 -7.70 1.49
CA GLN A 122 -8.69 -7.19 1.88
C GLN A 122 -9.03 -5.90 1.12
N LEU A 123 -8.09 -4.96 1.07
CA LEU A 123 -8.21 -3.71 0.31
C LEU A 123 -8.36 -3.95 -1.21
N LEU A 124 -7.68 -4.95 -1.77
CA LEU A 124 -7.88 -5.33 -3.17
C LEU A 124 -9.26 -5.95 -3.44
N ARG A 125 -9.83 -6.66 -2.47
CA ARG A 125 -11.18 -7.23 -2.58
C ARG A 125 -12.25 -6.16 -2.51
N SER A 126 -12.08 -5.14 -1.64
CA SER A 126 -13.06 -4.05 -1.54
C SER A 126 -13.20 -3.24 -2.83
N LEU A 127 -12.15 -3.19 -3.65
CA LEU A 127 -12.20 -2.61 -5.00
C LEU A 127 -13.21 -3.30 -5.92
N HIS A 128 -13.59 -4.58 -5.71
CA HIS A 128 -14.52 -5.31 -6.58
C HIS A 128 -15.98 -5.18 -6.15
N THR A 129 -16.25 -5.07 -4.86
CA THR A 129 -17.62 -5.00 -4.32
C THR A 129 -18.38 -3.73 -4.68
N GLY A 130 -17.71 -2.72 -5.26
CA GLY A 130 -18.36 -1.51 -5.78
C GLY A 130 -18.80 -1.58 -7.24
N ASP A 131 -18.39 -2.59 -8.01
CA ASP A 131 -18.65 -2.66 -9.46
C ASP A 131 -19.88 -3.52 -9.82
N GLU A 132 -20.46 -4.24 -8.85
CA GLU A 132 -21.67 -5.08 -9.05
C GLU A 132 -22.96 -4.38 -8.61
N ALA A 133 -22.92 -3.07 -8.32
CA ALA A 133 -24.04 -2.31 -7.76
C ALA A 133 -24.65 -1.26 -8.70
N ASP A 134 -24.40 -1.36 -10.02
CA ASP A 134 -25.03 -0.53 -11.07
C ASP A 134 -25.77 -1.38 -12.12
#